data_AF-A0A8H5UHG8-F1
#
_entry.id   AF-A0A8H5UHG8-F1
#
_cell.length_a   1.000
_cell.length_b   1.000
_cell.length_c   1.000
_cell.angle_alpha   90.00
_cell.angle_beta   90.00
_cell.angle_gamma   90.00
#
_symmetry.space_group_name_H-M   'P 1'
#
loop_
_entity.id
_entity.type
_entity.pdbx_description
1 polymer ?
#
loop_
_entity_poly.entity_id
_entity_poly.type
_entity_poly.pdbx_seq_one_letter_code
_entity_poly.pdbx_strand_id
1 'polypeptide(L)'
;MAKYWLTASAPTGTKRGHSVSKNRTLLPVQLFRSHYEATLSAFNSIQTDVGMVDVKLLRQFEEESKLDDASKLYRDLSMTLHKCSMKLAELGRRRKFEEELGARLQEDLKSDSKLKVVVEIYSRMSQSRDSDIESLPGKIEIQRNVHDSYLQARLAGKSLRDSKAMKTLSILTILFLPGAFIATIFSANMFEFTSKNQQVRIYFAIIIPLTAVLMICWVLWLKNTPERGDAESGFRYRPVKNMDWHKEGKED
;
A
#
# COMPACT_ATOMS: atom_id res chain seq x y z
N MET A 1 -38.94 38.83 -13.41
CA MET A 1 -38.75 39.74 -12.26
C MET A 1 -37.38 40.39 -12.35
N ALA A 2 -37.33 41.55 -13.00
CA ALA A 2 -36.24 42.52 -12.90
C ALA A 2 -36.53 43.50 -11.75
N LYS A 3 -35.49 44.20 -11.27
CA LYS A 3 -35.40 45.23 -10.18
C LYS A 3 -34.47 44.67 -9.08
N TYR A 4 -33.29 45.20 -8.80
CA TYR A 4 -32.91 46.61 -8.68
C TYR A 4 -31.42 46.83 -9.03
N TRP A 5 -31.18 47.76 -9.96
CA TRP A 5 -29.92 48.48 -10.12
C TRP A 5 -30.19 49.98 -9.89
N LEU A 6 -29.23 50.66 -9.25
CA LEU A 6 -28.92 52.10 -9.29
C LEU A 6 -29.95 53.11 -8.74
N THR A 7 -29.60 53.77 -7.62
CA THR A 7 -29.44 55.24 -7.56
C THR A 7 -28.52 55.58 -6.38
N ALA A 8 -27.38 56.24 -6.63
CA ALA A 8 -26.69 57.12 -5.67
C ALA A 8 -25.48 57.83 -6.31
N SER A 9 -25.76 59.06 -6.76
CA SER A 9 -24.93 60.27 -6.69
C SER A 9 -23.41 60.21 -6.96
N ALA A 10 -22.98 60.94 -7.99
CA ALA A 10 -21.60 61.41 -8.12
C ALA A 10 -21.40 62.71 -7.32
N PRO A 11 -20.22 62.88 -6.70
CA PRO A 11 -19.54 64.16 -6.76
C PRO A 11 -18.13 64.01 -7.33
N THR A 12 -17.79 64.93 -8.21
CA THR A 12 -16.46 65.18 -8.77
C THR A 12 -15.47 65.55 -7.66
N GLY A 13 -14.37 64.81 -7.57
CA GLY A 13 -13.35 65.02 -6.53
C GLY A 13 -12.15 64.10 -6.69
N THR A 14 -11.25 64.48 -7.59
CA THR A 14 -9.81 64.19 -7.67
C THR A 14 -9.22 63.22 -6.61
N LYS A 15 -9.32 61.90 -6.81
CA LYS A 15 -8.46 60.88 -6.15
C LYS A 15 -8.12 59.72 -7.09
N ARG A 16 -7.40 60.00 -8.17
CA ARG A 16 -7.01 58.97 -9.16
C ARG A 16 -5.71 58.20 -8.85
N GLY A 17 -5.10 58.38 -7.68
CA GLY A 17 -3.83 57.71 -7.30
C GLY A 17 -3.92 56.57 -6.28
N HIS A 18 -4.97 56.49 -5.44
CA HIS A 18 -5.06 55.53 -4.31
C HIS A 18 -5.95 54.30 -4.57
N SER A 19 -6.76 54.31 -5.63
CA SER A 19 -7.69 53.19 -5.92
C SER A 19 -7.02 52.04 -6.67
N VAL A 20 -5.97 52.34 -7.45
CA VAL A 20 -5.29 51.35 -8.29
C VAL A 20 -4.46 50.36 -7.46
N SER A 21 -3.82 50.81 -6.36
CA SER A 21 -3.07 49.91 -5.47
C SER A 21 -3.99 48.97 -4.69
N LYS A 22 -5.15 49.48 -4.24
CA LYS A 22 -6.13 48.71 -3.47
C LYS A 22 -6.71 47.54 -4.26
N ASN A 23 -6.93 47.70 -5.57
CA ASN A 23 -7.37 46.60 -6.43
C ASN A 23 -6.24 45.60 -6.74
N ARG A 24 -4.98 46.06 -6.76
CA ARG A 24 -3.81 45.23 -7.08
C ARG A 24 -3.49 44.22 -5.97
N THR A 25 -3.74 44.57 -4.71
CA THR A 25 -3.48 43.72 -3.55
C THR A 25 -4.70 42.90 -3.11
N LEU A 26 -5.91 43.25 -3.55
CA LEU A 26 -7.14 42.53 -3.19
C LEU A 26 -7.23 41.14 -3.83
N LEU A 27 -6.81 41.01 -5.09
CA LEU A 27 -6.84 39.75 -5.83
C LEU A 27 -5.92 38.67 -5.22
N PRO A 28 -4.63 38.95 -4.93
CA PRO A 28 -3.76 37.98 -4.26
C PRO A 28 -4.27 37.55 -2.88
N VAL A 29 -4.88 38.48 -2.12
CA VAL A 29 -5.48 38.16 -0.80
C VAL A 29 -6.70 37.26 -0.94
N GLN A 30 -7.56 37.50 -1.94
CA GLN A 30 -8.69 36.62 -2.23
C GLN A 30 -8.24 35.25 -2.72
N LEU A 31 -7.19 35.20 -3.56
CA LEU A 31 -6.59 33.96 -4.01
C LEU A 31 -6.04 33.15 -2.83
N PHE A 32 -5.31 33.79 -1.92
CA PHE A 32 -4.76 33.15 -0.72
C PHE A 32 -5.87 32.54 0.15
N ARG A 33 -6.95 33.29 0.39
CA ARG A 33 -8.12 32.79 1.11
C ARG A 33 -8.76 31.58 0.41
N SER A 34 -8.98 31.68 -0.90
CA SER A 34 -9.59 30.60 -1.69
C SER A 34 -8.72 29.34 -1.65
N HIS A 35 -7.40 29.49 -1.73
CA HIS A 35 -6.45 28.39 -1.67
C HIS A 35 -6.46 27.73 -0.28
N TYR A 36 -6.44 28.52 0.79
CA TYR A 36 -6.58 28.05 2.16
C TYR A 36 -7.86 27.21 2.37
N GLU A 37 -9.01 27.70 1.88
CA GLU A 37 -10.30 27.00 1.97
C GLU A 37 -10.28 25.67 1.19
N ALA A 38 -9.67 25.67 -0.01
CA ALA A 38 -9.53 24.46 -0.82
C ALA A 38 -8.61 23.42 -0.16
N THR A 39 -7.50 23.85 0.44
CA THR A 39 -6.57 22.98 1.17
C THR A 39 -7.21 22.39 2.42
N LEU A 40 -8.01 23.19 3.15
CA LEU A 40 -8.78 22.70 4.29
C LEU A 40 -9.80 21.61 3.87
N SER A 41 -10.53 21.83 2.77
CA SER A 41 -11.47 20.85 2.24
C SER A 41 -10.77 19.55 1.81
N ALA A 42 -9.63 19.66 1.12
CA ALA A 42 -8.83 18.50 0.71
C ALA A 42 -8.29 17.72 1.92
N PHE A 43 -7.79 18.42 2.94
CA PHE A 43 -7.34 17.82 4.20
C PHE A 43 -8.46 17.03 4.90
N ASN A 44 -9.63 17.63 5.09
CA ASN A 44 -10.77 16.97 5.72
C ASN A 44 -11.26 15.75 4.93
N SER A 45 -11.20 15.81 3.58
CA SER A 45 -11.49 14.65 2.73
C SER A 45 -10.48 13.52 2.98
N ILE A 46 -9.18 13.83 3.04
CA ILE A 46 -8.15 12.82 3.31
C ILE A 46 -8.35 12.21 4.71
N GLN A 47 -8.62 13.04 5.72
CA GLN A 47 -8.84 12.55 7.08
C GLN A 47 -10.04 11.60 7.18
N THR A 48 -11.13 11.92 6.47
CA THR A 48 -12.29 11.03 6.35
C THR A 48 -11.92 9.71 5.65
N ASP A 49 -11.18 9.78 4.54
CA ASP A 49 -10.74 8.60 3.79
C ASP A 49 -9.83 7.69 4.65
N VAL A 50 -8.89 8.28 5.39
CA VAL A 50 -7.99 7.58 6.32
C VAL A 50 -8.77 6.94 7.48
N GLY A 51 -9.77 7.64 8.04
CA GLY A 51 -10.64 7.08 9.07
C GLY A 51 -11.49 5.91 8.55
N MET A 52 -11.94 5.95 7.29
CA MET A 52 -12.61 4.81 6.67
C MET A 52 -11.69 3.60 6.51
N VAL A 53 -10.41 3.82 6.18
CA VAL A 53 -9.41 2.74 6.10
C VAL A 53 -9.22 2.07 7.46
N ASP A 54 -9.11 2.85 8.55
CA ASP A 54 -9.02 2.31 9.91
C ASP A 54 -10.23 1.43 10.26
N VAL A 55 -11.45 1.91 10.02
CA VAL A 55 -12.67 1.15 10.30
C VAL A 55 -12.72 -0.15 9.47
N LYS A 56 -12.32 -0.10 8.19
CA LYS A 56 -12.26 -1.28 7.33
C LYS A 56 -11.22 -2.29 7.80
N LEU A 57 -10.05 -1.82 8.23
CA LEU A 57 -9.00 -2.66 8.82
C LEU A 57 -9.48 -3.33 10.10
N LEU A 58 -10.12 -2.58 11.01
CA LEU A 58 -10.66 -3.12 12.26
C LEU A 58 -11.71 -4.20 12.03
N ARG A 59 -12.67 -3.97 11.11
CA ARG A 59 -13.66 -4.99 10.73
C ARG A 59 -13.02 -6.25 10.18
N GLN A 60 -11.92 -6.12 9.42
CA GLN A 60 -11.20 -7.27 8.88
C GLN A 60 -10.57 -8.14 9.99
N PHE A 61 -10.06 -7.53 11.07
CA PHE A 61 -9.54 -8.29 12.21
C PHE A 61 -10.65 -9.05 12.95
N GLU A 62 -11.89 -8.58 12.87
CA GLU A 62 -13.04 -9.18 13.56
C GLU A 62 -13.73 -10.28 12.72
N GLU A 63 -13.80 -10.13 11.38
CA GLU A 63 -14.57 -11.01 10.48
C GLU A 63 -13.74 -12.09 9.74
N GLU A 64 -12.72 -12.71 10.38
CA GLU A 64 -11.76 -13.69 9.80
C GLU A 64 -12.33 -14.87 8.95
N SER A 65 -13.65 -15.05 8.85
CA SER A 65 -14.32 -16.26 8.35
C SER A 65 -14.75 -16.26 6.88
N LYS A 66 -14.68 -15.15 6.12
CA LYS A 66 -15.16 -15.11 4.71
C LYS A 66 -14.05 -14.90 3.68
N LEU A 67 -13.66 -16.01 3.02
CA LEU A 67 -12.50 -16.09 2.12
C LEU A 67 -12.62 -15.29 0.82
N ASP A 68 -13.85 -15.04 0.35
CA ASP A 68 -14.13 -14.37 -0.93
C ASP A 68 -14.28 -12.84 -0.77
N ASP A 69 -14.92 -12.40 0.32
CA ASP A 69 -15.07 -10.96 0.66
C ASP A 69 -13.72 -10.27 0.91
N ALA A 70 -12.74 -11.00 1.46
CA ALA A 70 -11.44 -10.46 1.80
C ALA A 70 -10.69 -9.93 0.56
N SER A 71 -10.74 -10.62 -0.60
CA SER A 71 -10.04 -10.20 -1.82
C SER A 71 -10.57 -8.88 -2.39
N LYS A 72 -11.90 -8.68 -2.35
CA LYS A 72 -12.53 -7.44 -2.79
C LYS A 72 -12.18 -6.28 -1.86
N LEU A 73 -12.17 -6.54 -0.54
CA LEU A 73 -11.75 -5.58 0.48
C LEU A 73 -10.28 -5.15 0.32
N TYR A 74 -9.34 -6.09 0.09
CA TYR A 74 -7.93 -5.72 -0.12
C TYR A 74 -7.75 -4.79 -1.31
N ARG A 75 -8.42 -5.08 -2.42
CA ARG A 75 -8.36 -4.23 -3.62
C ARG A 75 -8.93 -2.84 -3.34
N ASP A 76 -10.05 -2.77 -2.62
CA ASP A 76 -10.69 -1.51 -2.25
C ASP A 76 -9.83 -0.69 -1.27
N LEU A 77 -9.22 -1.34 -0.28
CA LEU A 77 -8.34 -0.71 0.70
C LEU A 77 -7.07 -0.17 0.02
N SER A 78 -6.41 -0.99 -0.79
CA SER A 78 -5.22 -0.61 -1.56
C SER A 78 -5.51 0.58 -2.46
N MET A 79 -6.65 0.58 -3.16
CA MET A 79 -7.06 1.70 -4.00
C MET A 79 -7.37 2.96 -3.20
N THR A 80 -8.02 2.84 -2.04
CA THR A 80 -8.30 3.97 -1.14
C THR A 80 -7.02 4.57 -0.60
N LEU A 81 -6.08 3.74 -0.15
CA LEU A 81 -4.80 4.17 0.40
C LEU A 81 -3.93 4.85 -0.67
N HIS A 82 -3.92 4.31 -1.89
CA HIS A 82 -3.25 4.93 -3.03
C HIS A 82 -3.85 6.32 -3.36
N LYS A 83 -5.19 6.45 -3.36
CA LYS A 83 -5.85 7.74 -3.55
C LYS A 83 -5.50 8.73 -2.43
N CYS A 84 -5.45 8.28 -1.18
CA CYS A 84 -5.03 9.11 -0.04
C CYS A 84 -3.59 9.61 -0.23
N SER A 85 -2.67 8.73 -0.62
CA SER A 85 -1.27 9.09 -0.88
C SER A 85 -1.14 10.10 -2.03
N MET A 86 -1.89 9.92 -3.12
CA MET A 86 -1.92 10.88 -4.23
C MET A 86 -2.49 12.24 -3.81
N LYS A 87 -3.61 12.26 -3.07
CA LYS A 87 -4.21 13.49 -2.53
C LYS A 87 -3.27 14.18 -1.55
N LEU A 88 -2.53 13.42 -0.73
CA LEU A 88 -1.54 13.95 0.21
C LEU A 88 -0.35 14.61 -0.51
N ALA A 89 0.13 14.01 -1.60
CA ALA A 89 1.19 14.63 -2.42
C ALA A 89 0.74 15.96 -3.03
N GLU A 90 -0.52 16.03 -3.48
CA GLU A 90 -1.13 17.27 -3.96
C GLU A 90 -1.33 18.29 -2.84
N LEU A 91 -1.78 17.85 -1.66
CA LEU A 91 -1.91 18.69 -0.47
C LEU A 91 -0.56 19.30 -0.07
N GLY A 92 0.52 18.52 -0.14
CA GLY A 92 1.88 19.00 0.14
C GLY A 92 2.34 20.09 -0.84
N ARG A 93 2.01 19.97 -2.13
CA ARG A 93 2.28 21.04 -3.11
C ARG A 93 1.50 22.31 -2.80
N ARG A 94 0.21 22.16 -2.47
CA ARG A 94 -0.67 23.28 -2.14
C ARG A 94 -0.26 24.02 -0.88
N ARG A 95 0.16 23.28 0.15
CA ARG A 95 0.71 23.83 1.39
C ARG A 95 1.96 24.68 1.13
N LYS A 96 2.91 24.17 0.34
CA LYS A 96 4.12 24.94 -0.02
C LYS A 96 3.78 26.24 -0.75
N PHE A 97 2.78 26.21 -1.63
CA PHE A 97 2.31 27.42 -2.30
C PHE A 97 1.68 28.41 -1.32
N GLU A 98 0.86 27.95 -0.36
CA GLU A 98 0.27 28.81 0.68
C GLU A 98 1.33 29.47 1.55
N GLU A 99 2.37 28.74 1.92
CA GLU A 99 3.49 29.23 2.73
C GLU A 99 4.25 30.35 1.98
N GLU A 100 4.64 30.10 0.73
CA GLU A 100 5.34 31.06 -0.13
C GLU A 100 4.48 32.31 -0.42
N LEU A 101 3.19 32.11 -0.76
CA LEU A 101 2.27 33.21 -1.04
C LEU A 101 2.00 34.03 0.22
N GLY A 102 1.79 33.38 1.37
CA GLY A 102 1.58 34.05 2.65
C GLY A 102 2.77 34.94 3.04
N ALA A 103 4.00 34.43 2.88
CA ALA A 103 5.22 35.19 3.16
C ALA A 103 5.37 36.43 2.26
N ARG A 104 5.19 36.26 0.94
CA ARG A 104 5.25 37.37 -0.02
C ARG A 104 4.17 38.41 0.24
N LEU A 105 2.97 37.96 0.58
CA LEU A 105 1.82 38.84 0.80
C LEU A 105 1.94 39.62 2.11
N GLN A 106 2.55 39.05 3.15
CA GLN A 106 2.92 39.78 4.37
C GLN A 106 3.96 40.87 4.10
N GLU A 107 4.90 40.63 3.17
CA GLU A 107 5.89 41.63 2.77
C GLU A 107 5.26 42.79 1.99
N ASP A 108 4.40 42.49 1.01
CA ASP A 108 3.75 43.48 0.14
C ASP A 108 2.71 44.34 0.87
N LEU A 109 2.08 43.80 1.93
CA LEU A 109 1.01 44.48 2.68
C LEU A 109 1.48 45.26 3.90
N LYS A 110 2.80 45.54 4.04
CA LYS A 110 3.35 46.34 5.16
C LYS A 110 2.65 47.70 5.36
N SER A 111 2.09 48.27 4.29
CA SER A 111 1.45 49.59 4.26
C SER A 111 -0.08 49.60 4.46
N ASP A 112 -0.78 48.46 4.30
CA ASP A 112 -2.25 48.36 4.47
C ASP A 112 -2.62 47.53 5.71
N SER A 113 -3.02 48.21 6.78
CA SER A 113 -3.31 47.59 8.08
C SER A 113 -4.47 46.59 8.06
N LYS A 114 -5.47 46.76 7.17
CA LYS A 114 -6.65 45.87 7.15
C LYS A 114 -6.35 44.56 6.44
N LEU A 115 -5.72 44.63 5.27
CA LEU A 115 -5.40 43.44 4.48
C LEU A 115 -4.32 42.60 5.18
N LYS A 116 -3.37 43.25 5.86
CA LYS A 116 -2.35 42.57 6.68
C LYS A 116 -2.98 41.69 7.76
N VAL A 117 -3.99 42.18 8.49
CA VAL A 117 -4.68 41.40 9.53
C VAL A 117 -5.35 40.17 8.94
N VAL A 118 -6.01 40.29 7.78
CA VAL A 118 -6.64 39.14 7.11
C VAL A 118 -5.62 38.06 6.75
N VAL A 119 -4.51 38.45 6.13
CA VAL A 119 -3.43 37.52 5.76
C VAL A 119 -2.78 36.88 6.98
N GLU A 120 -2.60 37.65 8.06
CA GLU A 120 -2.07 37.13 9.32
C GLU A 120 -3.00 36.10 9.96
N ILE A 121 -4.32 36.34 9.97
CA ILE A 121 -5.32 35.39 10.47
C ILE A 121 -5.24 34.06 9.71
N TYR A 122 -5.27 34.11 8.37
CA TYR A 122 -5.19 32.90 7.54
C TYR A 122 -3.82 32.22 7.66
N SER A 123 -2.72 32.97 7.81
CA SER A 123 -1.39 32.40 8.06
C SER A 123 -1.34 31.65 9.38
N ARG A 124 -1.88 32.23 10.46
CA ARG A 124 -1.97 31.58 11.78
C ARG A 124 -2.86 30.33 11.73
N MET A 125 -4.00 30.40 11.05
CA MET A 125 -4.86 29.24 10.86
C MET A 125 -4.17 28.14 10.05
N SER A 126 -3.42 28.50 9.01
CA SER A 126 -2.63 27.54 8.23
C SER A 126 -1.57 26.86 9.10
N GLN A 127 -0.82 27.62 9.89
CA GLN A 127 0.20 27.09 10.81
C GLN A 127 -0.38 26.12 11.84
N SER A 128 -1.58 26.40 12.37
CA SER A 128 -2.26 25.47 13.28
C SER A 128 -2.56 24.11 12.62
N ARG A 129 -2.96 24.13 11.34
CA ARG A 129 -3.29 22.93 10.55
C ARG A 129 -2.05 22.17 10.09
N ASP A 130 -0.93 22.85 9.94
CA ASP A 130 0.32 22.29 9.44
C ASP A 130 0.81 21.10 10.26
N SER A 131 0.71 21.21 11.60
CA SER A 131 1.03 20.10 12.52
C SER A 131 0.17 18.85 12.24
N ASP A 132 -1.11 19.04 11.96
CA ASP A 132 -2.01 17.92 11.65
C ASP A 132 -1.69 17.29 10.28
N ILE A 133 -1.37 18.13 9.29
CA ILE A 133 -0.94 17.71 7.94
C ILE A 133 0.36 16.89 8.02
N GLU A 134 1.29 17.23 8.90
CA GLU A 134 2.57 16.51 9.07
C GLU A 134 2.39 15.11 9.66
N SER A 135 1.34 14.89 10.43
CA SER A 135 1.04 13.58 11.00
C SER A 135 0.39 12.61 9.99
N LEU A 136 -0.30 13.12 8.96
CA LEU A 136 -1.04 12.31 7.99
C LEU A 136 -0.18 11.32 7.20
N PRO A 137 1.00 11.69 6.65
CA PRO A 137 1.87 10.76 5.94
C PRO A 137 2.21 9.53 6.78
N GLY A 138 2.60 9.75 8.06
CA GLY A 138 2.95 8.68 8.97
C GLY A 138 1.77 7.73 9.22
N LYS A 139 0.54 8.25 9.38
CA LYS A 139 -0.66 7.43 9.57
C LYS A 139 -0.95 6.55 8.34
N ILE A 140 -0.91 7.12 7.14
CA ILE A 140 -1.13 6.40 5.88
C ILE A 140 -0.07 5.33 5.66
N GLU A 141 1.19 5.63 6.00
CA GLU A 141 2.30 4.68 5.89
C GLU A 141 2.16 3.51 6.87
N ILE A 142 1.76 3.78 8.13
CA ILE A 142 1.47 2.73 9.10
C ILE A 142 0.34 1.82 8.60
N GLN A 143 -0.77 2.40 8.12
CA GLN A 143 -1.88 1.63 7.54
C GLN A 143 -1.43 0.77 6.35
N ARG A 144 -0.54 1.31 5.50
CA ARG A 144 0.05 0.58 4.38
C ARG A 144 0.87 -0.60 4.84
N ASN A 145 1.76 -0.38 5.80
CA ASN A 145 2.65 -1.41 6.31
C ASN A 145 1.86 -2.55 6.97
N VAL A 146 0.79 -2.24 7.70
CA VAL A 146 -0.12 -3.25 8.26
C VAL A 146 -0.80 -4.05 7.15
N HIS A 147 -1.32 -3.38 6.12
CA HIS A 147 -1.94 -4.03 4.96
C HIS A 147 -0.96 -4.96 4.22
N ASP A 148 0.24 -4.46 3.90
CA ASP A 148 1.26 -5.20 3.16
C ASP A 148 1.76 -6.40 3.96
N SER A 149 1.96 -6.23 5.28
CA SER A 149 2.38 -7.33 6.17
C SER A 149 1.33 -8.44 6.23
N TYR A 150 0.04 -8.08 6.31
CA TYR A 150 -1.05 -9.05 6.28
C TYR A 150 -1.09 -9.81 4.94
N LEU A 151 -0.99 -9.09 3.82
CA LEU A 151 -0.97 -9.69 2.49
C LEU A 151 0.20 -10.67 2.35
N GLN A 152 1.39 -10.28 2.80
CA GLN A 152 2.58 -11.13 2.80
C GLN A 152 2.37 -12.41 3.62
N ALA A 153 1.81 -12.31 4.83
CA ALA A 153 1.51 -13.49 5.64
C ALA A 153 0.54 -14.45 4.92
N ARG A 154 -0.49 -13.90 4.26
CA ARG A 154 -1.46 -14.70 3.49
C ARG A 154 -0.84 -15.32 2.23
N LEU A 155 0.01 -14.57 1.53
CA LEU A 155 0.76 -15.06 0.37
C LEU A 155 1.75 -16.15 0.78
N ALA A 156 2.44 -16.01 1.91
CA ALA A 156 3.30 -17.04 2.46
C ALA A 156 2.51 -18.31 2.74
N GLY A 157 1.35 -18.21 3.42
CA GLY A 157 0.47 -19.36 3.67
C GLY A 157 -0.02 -20.07 2.40
N LYS A 158 -0.31 -19.31 1.33
CA LYS A 158 -0.64 -19.88 0.02
C LYS A 158 0.57 -20.49 -0.69
N SER A 159 1.73 -19.84 -0.60
CA SER A 159 2.99 -20.32 -1.17
C SER A 159 3.42 -21.63 -0.54
N LEU A 160 3.19 -21.85 0.76
CA LEU A 160 3.42 -23.14 1.42
C LEU A 160 2.63 -24.29 0.78
N ARG A 161 1.40 -24.02 0.31
CA ARG A 161 0.62 -25.04 -0.43
C ARG A 161 1.19 -25.30 -1.81
N ASP A 162 1.68 -24.26 -2.48
CA ASP A 162 2.34 -24.37 -3.77
C ASP A 162 3.67 -25.15 -3.66
N SER A 163 4.42 -24.97 -2.56
CA SER A 163 5.61 -25.75 -2.25
C SER A 163 5.34 -27.26 -2.18
N LYS A 164 4.17 -27.68 -1.69
CA LYS A 164 3.79 -29.11 -1.71
C LYS A 164 3.62 -29.64 -3.13
N ALA A 165 2.99 -28.87 -4.02
CA ALA A 165 2.87 -29.24 -5.42
C ALA A 165 4.25 -29.27 -6.11
N MET A 166 5.12 -28.31 -5.78
CA MET A 166 6.49 -28.24 -6.28
C MET A 166 7.35 -29.44 -5.86
N LYS A 167 7.22 -29.88 -4.60
CA LYS A 167 7.88 -31.11 -4.10
C LYS A 167 7.40 -32.34 -4.89
N THR A 168 6.09 -32.47 -5.13
CA THR A 168 5.53 -33.61 -5.90
C THR A 168 6.02 -33.65 -7.35
N LEU A 169 6.04 -32.52 -8.06
CA LEU A 169 6.56 -32.47 -9.43
C LEU A 169 8.05 -32.84 -9.47
N SER A 170 8.83 -32.37 -8.50
CA SER A 170 10.26 -32.68 -8.40
C SER A 170 10.51 -34.18 -8.15
N ILE A 171 9.67 -34.82 -7.32
CA ILE A 171 9.71 -36.28 -7.13
C ILE A 171 9.39 -37.00 -8.44
N LEU A 172 8.37 -36.55 -9.17
CA LEU A 172 7.97 -37.16 -10.43
C LEU A 172 9.07 -37.06 -11.50
N THR A 173 9.78 -35.92 -11.60
CA THR A 173 10.90 -35.77 -12.53
C THR A 173 12.08 -36.66 -12.14
N ILE A 174 12.41 -36.77 -10.85
CA ILE A 174 13.45 -37.69 -10.35
C ILE A 174 13.13 -39.15 -10.71
N LEU A 175 11.85 -39.54 -10.69
CA LEU A 175 11.43 -40.88 -11.07
C LEU A 175 11.41 -41.09 -12.60
N PHE A 176 11.04 -40.08 -13.37
CA PHE A 176 10.85 -40.21 -14.82
C PHE A 176 12.14 -40.04 -15.63
N LEU A 177 13.06 -39.19 -15.17
CA LEU A 177 14.34 -38.91 -15.82
C LEU A 177 15.23 -40.15 -16.04
N PRO A 178 15.42 -41.06 -15.05
CA PRO A 178 16.21 -42.27 -15.27
C PRO A 178 15.55 -43.23 -16.26
N GLY A 179 14.22 -43.35 -16.22
CA GLY A 179 13.45 -44.17 -17.16
C GLY A 179 13.57 -43.66 -18.60
N ALA A 180 13.44 -42.33 -18.78
CA ALA A 180 13.61 -41.69 -20.09
C ALA A 180 15.03 -41.84 -20.64
N PHE A 181 16.06 -41.63 -19.80
CA PHE A 181 17.47 -41.79 -20.19
C PHE A 181 17.76 -43.20 -20.70
N ILE A 182 17.28 -44.21 -19.96
CA ILE A 182 17.46 -45.61 -20.34
C ILE A 182 16.68 -45.93 -21.61
N ALA A 183 15.45 -45.44 -21.77
CA ALA A 183 14.67 -45.61 -23.00
C ALA A 183 15.40 -45.05 -24.23
N THR A 184 16.07 -43.89 -24.10
CA THR A 184 16.89 -43.32 -25.17
C THR A 184 18.10 -44.18 -25.50
N ILE A 185 18.84 -44.69 -24.50
CA ILE A 185 19.99 -45.58 -24.72
C ILE A 185 19.56 -46.85 -25.47
N PHE A 186 18.43 -47.44 -25.08
CA PHE A 186 17.89 -48.62 -25.75
C PHE A 186 17.39 -48.29 -27.17
N SER A 187 16.76 -47.13 -27.39
CA SER A 187 16.33 -46.69 -28.72
C SER A 187 17.50 -46.38 -29.65
N ALA A 188 18.64 -45.94 -29.10
CA ALA A 188 19.87 -45.70 -29.87
C ALA A 188 20.62 -46.99 -30.25
N ASN A 189 20.07 -48.17 -29.90
CA ASN A 189 20.60 -49.49 -30.26
C ASN A 189 22.10 -49.68 -29.92
N MET A 190 22.59 -49.01 -28.88
CA MET A 190 24.01 -49.01 -28.50
C MET A 190 24.56 -50.37 -28.02
N PHE A 191 23.70 -51.36 -27.80
CA PHE A 191 24.08 -52.68 -27.30
C PHE A 191 23.43 -53.79 -28.14
N GLU A 192 24.24 -54.67 -28.73
CA GLU A 192 23.78 -55.88 -29.42
C GLU A 192 23.45 -56.98 -28.38
N PHE A 193 22.16 -57.26 -28.18
CA PHE A 193 21.71 -58.31 -27.26
C PHE A 193 21.35 -59.59 -28.03
N THR A 194 21.98 -60.71 -27.68
CA THR A 194 21.71 -62.05 -28.26
C THR A 194 20.32 -62.61 -27.94
N SER A 195 19.66 -62.13 -26.88
CA SER A 195 18.34 -62.63 -26.46
C SER A 195 17.50 -61.53 -25.80
N LYS A 196 16.19 -61.50 -26.11
CA LYS A 196 15.21 -60.57 -25.51
C LYS A 196 15.18 -60.66 -23.98
N ASN A 197 15.42 -61.84 -23.41
CA ASN A 197 15.42 -62.06 -21.96
C ASN A 197 16.63 -61.40 -21.27
N GLN A 198 17.78 -61.32 -21.96
CA GLN A 198 19.00 -60.70 -21.44
C GLN A 198 18.88 -59.16 -21.42
N GLN A 199 18.21 -58.60 -22.43
CA GLN A 199 17.92 -57.17 -22.53
C GLN A 199 17.10 -56.66 -21.33
N VAL A 200 16.04 -57.38 -20.96
CA VAL A 200 15.17 -57.02 -19.83
C VAL A 200 15.92 -57.15 -18.50
N ARG A 201 16.77 -58.16 -18.34
CA ARG A 201 17.57 -58.34 -17.10
C ARG A 201 18.59 -57.21 -16.90
N ILE A 202 19.23 -56.76 -17.96
CA ILE A 202 20.20 -55.65 -17.93
C ILE A 202 19.49 -54.31 -17.71
N TYR A 203 18.31 -54.12 -18.30
CA TYR A 203 17.46 -52.95 -18.03
C TYR A 203 17.15 -52.80 -16.53
N PHE A 204 16.67 -53.88 -15.88
CA PHE A 204 16.40 -53.84 -14.44
C PHE A 204 17.67 -53.66 -13.59
N ALA A 205 18.79 -54.25 -14.01
CA ALA A 205 20.07 -54.14 -13.31
C ALA A 205 20.62 -52.70 -13.28
N ILE A 206 20.26 -51.85 -14.25
CA ILE A 206 20.73 -50.45 -14.33
C ILE A 206 19.71 -49.49 -13.72
N ILE A 207 18.41 -49.71 -13.97
CA ILE A 207 17.39 -48.76 -13.53
C ILE A 207 17.19 -48.74 -12.01
N ILE A 208 17.30 -49.89 -11.35
CA ILE A 208 17.15 -50.01 -9.90
C ILE A 208 18.25 -49.23 -9.15
N PRO A 209 19.56 -49.43 -9.42
CA PRO A 209 20.60 -48.65 -8.74
C PRO A 209 20.56 -47.17 -9.11
N LEU A 210 20.24 -46.83 -10.36
CA LEU A 210 20.14 -45.43 -10.78
C LEU A 210 19.02 -44.69 -10.02
N THR A 211 17.86 -45.33 -9.88
CA THR A 211 16.74 -44.80 -9.08
C THR A 211 17.10 -44.72 -7.60
N ALA A 212 17.79 -45.72 -7.06
CA ALA A 212 18.25 -45.73 -5.68
C ALA A 212 19.25 -44.60 -5.38
N VAL A 213 20.21 -44.34 -6.28
CA VAL A 213 21.18 -43.24 -6.15
C VAL A 213 20.46 -41.90 -6.11
N LEU A 214 19.50 -41.66 -7.01
CA LEU A 214 18.73 -40.42 -7.01
C LEU A 214 17.90 -40.24 -5.72
N MET A 215 17.27 -41.31 -5.24
CA MET A 215 16.55 -41.30 -3.96
C MET A 215 17.47 -41.04 -2.76
N ILE A 216 18.66 -41.64 -2.74
CA ILE A 216 19.66 -41.42 -1.69
C ILE A 216 20.18 -39.98 -1.74
N CYS A 217 20.53 -39.47 -2.92
CA CYS A 217 20.92 -38.07 -3.10
C CYS A 217 19.83 -37.11 -2.63
N TRP A 218 18.56 -37.40 -2.92
CA TRP A 218 17.43 -36.61 -2.46
C TRP A 218 17.30 -36.63 -0.93
N VAL A 219 17.33 -37.80 -0.29
CA VAL A 219 17.21 -37.93 1.17
C VAL A 219 18.40 -37.28 1.88
N LEU A 220 19.61 -37.44 1.35
CA LEU A 220 20.80 -36.76 1.88
C LEU A 220 20.71 -35.25 1.70
N TRP A 221 20.21 -34.75 0.58
CA TRP A 221 19.99 -33.33 0.36
C TRP A 221 18.92 -32.77 1.30
N LEU A 222 17.81 -33.48 1.50
CA LEU A 222 16.76 -33.08 2.45
C LEU A 222 17.29 -33.06 3.90
N LYS A 223 18.14 -34.02 4.26
CA LYS A 223 18.71 -34.14 5.61
C LYS A 223 19.85 -33.13 5.87
N ASN A 224 20.61 -32.76 4.84
CA ASN A 224 21.78 -31.88 4.94
C ASN A 224 21.47 -30.43 4.55
N THR A 225 20.32 -30.17 3.94
CA THR A 225 19.73 -28.83 3.94
C THR A 225 19.14 -28.69 5.34
N PRO A 226 19.72 -27.88 6.25
CA PRO A 226 18.96 -27.44 7.41
C PRO A 226 17.79 -26.69 6.83
N GLU A 227 16.64 -27.36 6.70
CA GLU A 227 15.38 -26.71 6.43
C GLU A 227 15.32 -25.55 7.42
N ARG A 228 15.35 -24.32 6.91
CA ARG A 228 14.81 -23.18 7.65
C ARG A 228 13.31 -23.45 7.76
N GLY A 229 12.96 -24.37 8.66
CA GLY A 229 11.61 -24.77 9.05
C GLY A 229 10.54 -24.57 7.99
N ASP A 230 10.56 -25.38 6.93
CA ASP A 230 9.35 -25.63 6.15
C ASP A 230 8.46 -26.46 7.06
N ALA A 231 7.59 -25.79 7.82
CA ALA A 231 6.73 -26.34 8.86
C ALA A 231 5.80 -27.47 8.37
N GLU A 232 6.34 -28.66 8.12
CA GLU A 232 5.61 -29.85 7.70
C GLU A 232 5.06 -30.69 8.87
N SER A 233 5.22 -30.26 10.12
CA SER A 233 4.49 -30.83 11.26
C SER A 233 3.65 -29.77 11.98
N GLY A 234 2.43 -29.56 11.51
CA GLY A 234 1.30 -29.20 12.37
C GLY A 234 1.30 -27.84 13.06
N PHE A 235 1.92 -26.79 12.50
CA PHE A 235 1.68 -25.44 13.03
C PHE A 235 0.33 -24.91 12.55
N ARG A 236 -0.71 -25.28 13.29
CA ARG A 236 -2.03 -24.64 13.27
C ARG A 236 -1.78 -23.16 13.53
N TYR A 237 -1.88 -22.31 12.50
CA TYR A 237 -1.87 -20.86 12.67
C TYR A 237 -3.00 -20.52 13.65
N ARG A 238 -2.65 -20.29 14.92
CA ARG A 238 -3.59 -19.73 15.88
C ARG A 238 -3.56 -18.24 15.60
N PRO A 239 -4.68 -17.63 15.14
CA PRO A 239 -4.76 -16.19 15.11
C PRO A 239 -4.48 -15.67 16.52
N VAL A 240 -3.78 -14.53 16.61
CA VAL A 240 -3.50 -13.86 17.88
C VAL A 240 -4.84 -13.65 18.56
N LYS A 241 -5.11 -14.42 19.62
CA LYS A 241 -6.31 -14.29 20.44
C LYS A 241 -6.31 -12.88 20.98
N ASN A 242 -7.41 -12.17 20.73
CA ASN A 242 -7.67 -10.81 21.21
C ASN A 242 -7.08 -10.61 22.61
N MET A 243 -6.08 -9.73 22.70
CA MET A 243 -5.71 -9.15 23.99
C MET A 243 -6.88 -8.27 24.38
N ASP A 244 -7.72 -8.78 25.30
CA ASP A 244 -8.67 -7.96 26.03
C ASP A 244 -7.85 -6.94 26.81
N TRP A 245 -7.77 -5.73 26.27
CA TRP A 245 -7.29 -4.58 27.01
C TRP A 245 -8.38 -4.25 28.02
N HIS A 246 -8.16 -4.67 29.26
CA HIS A 246 -8.94 -4.21 30.39
C HIS A 246 -8.87 -2.68 30.40
N LYS A 247 -10.00 -2.03 30.08
CA LYS A 247 -10.17 -0.61 30.36
C LYS A 247 -10.24 -0.49 31.88
N GLU A 248 -9.14 -0.08 32.49
CA GLU A 248 -9.18 0.48 33.83
C GLU A 248 -9.91 1.83 33.71
N GLY A 249 -11.22 1.76 33.91
CA GLY A 249 -12.05 2.92 34.17
C GLY A 249 -11.62 3.51 35.51
N LYS A 250 -11.41 4.83 35.49
CA LYS A 250 -11.41 5.65 36.69
C LYS A 250 -12.71 5.42 37.45
N GLU A 251 -12.60 5.20 38.75
CA GLU A 251 -13.63 5.56 39.71
C GLU A 251 -13.01 6.55 40.71
N ASP A 252 -13.87 7.45 41.16
CA ASP A 252 -13.60 8.74 41.83
C ASP A 252 -12.92 8.64 43.21
#